data_AF-A0A0U5ESW9-F1
#
_entry.id   AF-A0A0U5ESW9-F1
#
_cell.length_a   1.000
_cell.length_b   1.000
_cell.length_c   1.000
_cell.angle_alpha   90.00
_cell.angle_beta   90.00
_cell.angle_gamma   90.00
#
_symmetry.space_group_name_H-M   'P 1'
#
loop_
_entity.id
_entity.type
_entity.pdbx_description
1 polymer ?
#
loop_
_entity_poly.entity_id
_entity_poly.type
_entity_poly.pdbx_seq_one_letter_code
_entity_poly.pdbx_strand_id
1 'polypeptide(L)'
;MENNFISRVINVTAVLAIIGCVAAYLYWDLLAAIGLGVGAVWGCLNLYFLKKLLEEYLRLNSKDALKCYTWIGIKFPLLYVVGYGLLKVFSILSLVCGFSFIFIAIFLLGIGKLLSDKFQANMESHT
;
A
#
# COMPACT_ATOMS: atom_id res chain seq x y z
N MET A 1 7.09 -9.65 -14.80
CA MET A 1 6.92 -8.21 -15.06
C MET A 1 6.08 -7.47 -13.99
N GLU A 2 5.62 -8.12 -12.91
CA GLU A 2 4.72 -7.51 -11.89
C GLU A 2 5.42 -6.96 -10.64
N ASN A 3 6.65 -7.41 -10.31
CA ASN A 3 7.29 -7.05 -9.04
C ASN A 3 7.61 -5.57 -8.87
N ASN A 4 7.75 -4.84 -9.97
CA ASN A 4 8.00 -3.40 -9.96
C ASN A 4 6.75 -2.58 -9.63
N PHE A 5 5.54 -3.08 -9.91
CA PHE A 5 4.33 -2.27 -9.71
C PHE A 5 4.09 -2.00 -8.22
N ILE A 6 4.13 -3.04 -7.38
CA ILE A 6 3.93 -2.87 -5.94
C ILE A 6 5.03 -2.04 -5.30
N SER A 7 6.30 -2.20 -5.73
CA SER A 7 7.39 -1.34 -5.25
C SER A 7 7.16 0.13 -5.64
N ARG A 8 6.65 0.40 -6.85
CA ARG A 8 6.25 1.75 -7.27
C ARG A 8 5.09 2.29 -6.45
N VAL A 9 4.07 1.46 -6.16
CA VAL A 9 2.95 1.85 -5.29
C VAL A 9 3.47 2.24 -3.91
N ILE A 10 4.31 1.41 -3.28
CA ILE A 10 4.91 1.72 -1.98
C ILE A 10 5.69 3.03 -2.01
N ASN A 11 6.50 3.26 -3.04
CA ASN A 11 7.27 4.50 -3.18
C ASN A 11 6.36 5.73 -3.33
N VAL A 12 5.34 5.66 -4.19
CA VAL A 12 4.38 6.76 -4.37
C VAL A 12 3.58 6.99 -3.09
N THR A 13 3.13 5.93 -2.40
CA THR A 13 2.47 6.02 -1.10
C THR A 13 3.39 6.66 -0.06
N ALA A 14 4.69 6.35 -0.04
CA ALA A 14 5.64 6.99 0.87
C ALA A 14 5.78 8.50 0.61
N VAL A 15 5.83 8.91 -0.66
CA VAL A 15 5.85 10.33 -1.05
C VAL A 15 4.55 11.02 -0.62
N LEU A 16 3.39 10.42 -0.91
CA LEU A 16 2.08 10.93 -0.48
C LEU A 16 1.99 11.00 1.06
N ALA A 17 2.52 10.01 1.76
CA ALA A 17 2.58 9.97 3.22
C ALA A 17 3.39 11.13 3.79
N ILE A 18 4.56 11.43 3.24
CA ILE A 18 5.39 12.57 3.68
C ILE A 18 4.62 13.88 3.48
N ILE A 19 4.04 14.10 2.31
CA ILE A 19 3.26 15.31 2.01
C ILE A 19 2.06 15.40 2.96
N GLY A 20 1.33 14.31 3.14
CA GLY A 20 0.17 14.24 4.03
C GLY A 20 0.52 14.44 5.50
N CYS A 21 1.67 13.94 5.97
CA CYS A 21 2.14 14.16 7.33
C CYS A 21 2.52 15.61 7.57
N VAL A 22 3.22 16.25 6.64
CA VAL A 22 3.56 17.68 6.72
C VAL A 22 2.28 18.51 6.75
N ALA A 23 1.33 18.23 5.85
CA ALA A 23 0.04 18.91 5.87
C ALA A 23 -0.71 18.69 7.19
N ALA A 24 -0.78 17.45 7.67
CA ALA A 24 -1.49 17.15 8.91
C ALA A 24 -0.86 17.82 10.14
N TYR A 25 0.46 17.95 10.17
CA TYR A 25 1.17 18.67 11.22
C TYR A 25 0.86 20.17 11.20
N LEU A 26 0.73 20.77 10.01
CA LEU A 26 0.45 22.20 9.85
C LEU A 26 -1.02 22.57 10.12
N TYR A 27 -1.96 21.68 9.80
CA TYR A 27 -3.41 21.99 9.86
C TYR A 27 -4.14 21.40 11.07
N TRP A 28 -3.65 20.31 11.66
CA TRP A 28 -4.30 19.65 12.81
C TRP A 28 -3.36 19.61 14.01
N ASP A 29 -2.54 18.56 14.12
CA ASP A 29 -1.65 18.33 15.25
C ASP A 29 -0.62 17.23 14.95
N LEU A 30 0.40 17.13 15.80
CA LEU A 30 1.48 16.16 15.64
C LEU A 30 1.01 14.70 15.77
N LEU A 31 0.04 14.40 16.64
CA LEU A 31 -0.46 13.02 16.79
C LEU A 31 -1.28 12.61 15.56
N ALA A 32 -2.05 13.51 14.97
CA ALA A 32 -2.71 13.25 13.68
C ALA A 32 -1.70 13.00 12.55
N ALA A 33 -0.63 13.79 12.48
CA ALA A 33 0.43 13.59 11.48
C ALA A 33 1.13 12.23 11.63
N ILE A 34 1.51 11.86 12.86
CA ILE A 34 2.12 10.56 13.15
C ILE A 34 1.14 9.43 12.84
N GLY A 35 -0.13 9.56 13.26
CA GLY A 35 -1.16 8.56 13.00
C GLY A 35 -1.39 8.33 11.50
N LEU A 36 -1.32 9.39 10.70
CA LEU A 36 -1.42 9.32 9.24
C LEU A 36 -0.19 8.61 8.63
N GLY A 37 1.02 8.95 9.07
CA GLY A 37 2.23 8.26 8.64
C GLY A 37 2.23 6.77 9.02
N VAL A 38 1.82 6.46 10.24
CA VAL A 38 1.69 5.08 10.73
C VAL A 38 0.62 4.32 9.95
N GLY A 39 -0.51 4.94 9.63
CA GLY A 39 -1.54 4.36 8.77
C GLY A 39 -1.02 4.04 7.37
N ALA A 40 -0.20 4.92 6.79
CA ALA A 40 0.42 4.69 5.49
C ALA A 40 1.45 3.54 5.53
N VAL A 41 2.31 3.51 6.55
CA VAL A 41 3.26 2.39 6.76
C VAL A 41 2.50 1.08 6.95
N TRP A 42 1.43 1.11 7.74
CA TRP A 42 0.57 -0.04 7.98
C TRP A 42 -0.05 -0.58 6.69
N GLY A 43 -0.54 0.30 5.84
CA GLY A 43 -1.00 -0.06 4.50
C GLY A 43 0.11 -0.70 3.67
N CYS A 44 1.29 -0.10 3.64
CA CYS A 44 2.40 -0.59 2.80
C CYS A 44 2.84 -1.99 3.22
N LEU A 45 2.89 -2.25 4.54
CA LEU A 45 3.14 -3.59 5.09
C LEU A 45 2.05 -4.58 4.67
N ASN A 46 0.77 -4.18 4.77
CA ASN A 46 -0.36 -4.99 4.29
C ASN A 46 -0.18 -5.42 2.82
N LEU A 47 0.10 -4.45 1.95
CA LEU A 47 0.27 -4.68 0.51
C LEU A 47 1.50 -5.55 0.22
N TYR A 48 2.62 -5.31 0.90
CA TYR A 48 3.84 -6.12 0.77
C TYR A 48 3.58 -7.57 1.15
N PHE A 49 2.95 -7.81 2.30
CA PHE A 49 2.65 -9.17 2.70
C PHE A 49 1.60 -9.82 1.79
N LEU A 50 0.64 -9.06 1.24
CA LEU A 50 -0.35 -9.61 0.29
C LEU A 50 0.35 -10.05 -1.00
N LYS A 51 1.29 -9.25 -1.50
CA LYS A 51 2.15 -9.62 -2.63
C LYS A 51 2.87 -10.94 -2.37
N LYS A 52 3.56 -11.06 -1.24
CA LYS A 52 4.33 -12.26 -0.91
C LYS A 52 3.46 -13.51 -0.85
N LEU A 53 2.28 -13.37 -0.27
CA LEU A 53 1.32 -14.46 -0.18
C LEU A 53 0.78 -14.87 -1.55
N LEU A 54 0.51 -13.89 -2.42
CA LEU A 54 0.08 -14.14 -3.79
C LEU A 54 1.21 -14.79 -4.62
N GLU A 55 2.46 -14.31 -4.50
CA GLU A 55 3.64 -14.90 -5.14
C GLU A 55 3.81 -16.37 -4.74
N GLU A 56 3.68 -16.69 -3.45
CA GLU A 56 3.76 -18.06 -2.93
C GLU A 56 2.59 -18.93 -3.39
N TYR A 57 1.37 -18.39 -3.34
CA TYR A 57 0.16 -19.08 -3.80
C TYR A 57 0.21 -19.42 -5.30
N LEU A 58 0.73 -18.53 -6.14
CA LEU A 58 0.87 -18.78 -7.58
C LEU A 58 2.03 -19.74 -7.89
N ARG A 59 3.03 -19.86 -7.01
CA ARG A 59 4.16 -20.79 -7.13
C ARG A 59 3.87 -22.21 -6.63
N LEU A 60 2.68 -22.42 -6.08
CA LEU A 60 2.40 -23.58 -5.26
C LEU A 60 2.22 -24.86 -6.10
N ASN A 61 3.22 -25.74 -6.04
CA ASN A 61 3.07 -27.15 -6.39
C ASN A 61 2.40 -27.88 -5.20
N SER A 62 1.49 -28.81 -5.49
CA SER A 62 0.48 -29.42 -4.59
C SER A 62 0.94 -29.98 -3.23
N LYS A 63 2.25 -30.02 -2.92
CA LYS A 63 2.80 -30.55 -1.66
C LYS A 63 3.02 -29.52 -0.54
N ASP A 64 2.99 -28.21 -0.81
CA ASP A 64 3.27 -27.17 0.22
C ASP A 64 2.05 -26.33 0.65
N ALA A 65 0.83 -26.74 0.27
CA ALA A 65 -0.39 -25.95 0.51
C ALA A 65 -0.63 -25.69 2.00
N LEU A 66 -0.32 -26.68 2.86
CA LEU A 66 -0.48 -26.57 4.30
C LEU A 66 0.39 -25.44 4.90
N LYS A 67 1.64 -25.29 4.45
CA LYS A 67 2.53 -24.21 4.94
C LYS A 67 2.00 -22.83 4.56
N CYS A 68 1.47 -22.68 3.35
CA CYS A 68 0.91 -21.41 2.88
C CYS A 68 -0.33 -21.01 3.71
N TYR A 69 -1.20 -21.98 4.04
CA TYR A 69 -2.32 -21.74 4.95
C TYR A 69 -1.88 -21.40 6.37
N THR A 70 -0.81 -22.01 6.89
CA THR A 70 -0.25 -21.64 8.20
C THR A 70 0.28 -20.20 8.20
N TRP A 71 0.94 -19.76 7.13
CA TRP A 71 1.41 -18.38 6.99
C TRP A 71 0.26 -17.37 6.89
N ILE A 72 -0.82 -17.69 6.18
CA ILE A 72 -2.06 -16.89 6.19
C ILE A 72 -2.61 -16.79 7.62
N GLY A 73 -2.69 -17.93 8.32
CA GLY A 73 -3.26 -18.05 9.66
C GLY A 73 -2.45 -17.35 10.76
N ILE A 74 -1.15 -17.13 10.58
CA ILE A 74 -0.31 -16.36 11.51
C ILE A 74 -0.35 -14.86 11.16
N LYS A 75 -0.32 -14.55 9.86
CA LYS A 75 -0.30 -13.17 9.38
C LYS A 75 -1.57 -12.41 9.77
N PHE A 76 -2.75 -13.03 9.62
CA PHE A 76 -4.02 -12.37 9.93
C PHE A 76 -4.10 -11.94 11.40
N PRO A 77 -3.86 -12.81 12.40
CA PRO A 77 -3.85 -12.40 13.81
C PRO A 77 -2.79 -11.34 14.10
N LEU A 78 -1.56 -11.50 13.58
CA LEU A 78 -0.49 -10.54 13.84
C LEU A 78 -0.86 -9.14 13.31
N LEU A 79 -1.42 -9.08 12.09
CA LEU A 79 -1.86 -7.82 11.53
C LEU A 79 -3.03 -7.22 12.30
N TYR A 80 -4.05 -8.00 12.61
CA TYR A 80 -5.22 -7.48 13.31
C TYR A 80 -4.91 -7.03 14.74
N VAL A 81 -4.04 -7.75 15.45
CA VAL A 81 -3.59 -7.36 16.80
C VAL A 81 -2.83 -6.04 16.76
N VAL A 82 -1.88 -5.90 15.84
CA VAL A 82 -1.12 -4.65 15.70
C VAL A 82 -2.05 -3.50 15.26
N GLY A 83 -2.95 -3.74 14.31
CA GLY A 83 -3.96 -2.76 13.90
C GLY A 83 -4.86 -2.32 15.05
N TYR A 84 -5.31 -3.24 15.89
CA TYR A 84 -6.08 -2.92 17.10
C TYR A 84 -5.27 -2.11 18.13
N GLY A 85 -3.98 -2.44 18.29
CA GLY A 85 -3.05 -1.67 19.12
C GLY A 85 -2.89 -0.23 18.62
N LEU A 86 -2.77 -0.04 17.30
CA LEU A 86 -2.67 1.28 16.68
C LEU A 86 -3.92 2.13 16.92
N LEU A 87 -5.12 1.54 16.85
CA LEU A 87 -6.39 2.23 17.09
C LEU A 87 -6.57 2.70 18.54
N LYS A 88 -5.83 2.12 19.50
CA LYS A 88 -5.82 2.60 20.89
C LYS A 88 -4.96 3.85 21.09
N VAL A 89 -3.97 4.05 20.22
CA VAL A 89 -2.96 5.13 20.37
C VAL A 89 -3.29 6.32 19.47
N PHE A 90 -3.81 6.06 18.26
CA PHE A 90 -4.07 7.09 17.26
C PHE A 90 -5.55 7.21 16.93
N SER A 91 -5.94 8.39 16.45
CA SER A 91 -7.29 8.61 15.92
C SER A 91 -7.56 7.67 14.74
N ILE A 92 -8.77 7.10 14.74
CA ILE A 92 -9.26 6.23 13.66
C ILE A 92 -9.17 6.95 12.32
N LEU A 93 -9.54 8.25 12.30
CA LEU A 93 -9.53 9.06 11.09
C LEU A 93 -8.12 9.21 10.51
N SER A 94 -7.10 9.49 11.35
CA SER A 94 -5.74 9.67 10.84
C SER A 94 -5.17 8.38 10.27
N LEU A 95 -5.38 7.25 10.97
CA LEU A 95 -4.96 5.92 10.51
C LEU A 95 -5.63 5.53 9.18
N VAL A 96 -6.95 5.69 9.06
CA VAL A 96 -7.71 5.34 7.85
C VAL A 96 -7.31 6.22 6.67
N CYS A 97 -7.12 7.53 6.90
CA CYS A 97 -6.63 8.45 5.88
C CYS A 97 -5.24 8.05 5.38
N GLY A 98 -4.32 7.77 6.30
CA GLY A 98 -2.97 7.30 5.96
C GLY A 98 -2.98 6.00 5.16
N PHE A 99 -3.76 5.01 5.60
CA PHE A 99 -3.92 3.73 4.91
C PHE A 99 -4.44 3.91 3.47
N SER A 100 -5.35 4.88 3.28
CA SER A 100 -6.02 5.12 2.00
C SER A 100 -5.09 5.69 0.92
N PHE A 101 -3.91 6.20 1.28
CA PHE A 101 -2.91 6.69 0.31
C PHE A 101 -2.43 5.60 -0.66
N ILE A 102 -2.60 4.32 -0.32
CA ILE A 102 -2.33 3.22 -1.25
C ILE A 102 -3.27 3.26 -2.44
N PHE A 103 -4.56 3.50 -2.20
CA PHE A 103 -5.54 3.56 -3.28
C PHE A 103 -5.28 4.75 -4.20
N ILE A 104 -4.91 5.90 -3.61
CA ILE A 104 -4.49 7.08 -4.38
C ILE A 104 -3.25 6.77 -5.20
N ALA A 105 -2.23 6.13 -4.63
CA ALA A 105 -1.01 5.76 -5.33
C ALA A 105 -1.29 4.82 -6.51
N ILE A 106 -2.14 3.80 -6.31
CA ILE A 106 -2.57 2.87 -7.37
C ILE A 106 -3.29 3.62 -8.48
N PHE A 107 -4.21 4.53 -8.12
CA PHE A 107 -4.97 5.31 -9.08
C PHE A 107 -4.08 6.24 -9.92
N LEU A 108 -3.15 6.96 -9.28
CA LEU A 108 -2.19 7.85 -9.97
C LEU A 108 -1.28 7.07 -10.91
N LEU A 109 -0.75 5.93 -10.47
CA LEU A 109 0.07 5.07 -11.33
C LEU A 109 -0.72 4.49 -12.50
N GLY A 110 -2.00 4.16 -12.30
CA GLY A 110 -2.90 3.70 -13.35
C GLY A 110 -3.14 4.77 -14.42
N ILE A 111 -3.47 5.99 -14.01
CA ILE A 111 -3.63 7.14 -14.93
C ILE A 111 -2.32 7.43 -15.67
N GLY A 112 -1.20 7.49 -14.95
CA GLY A 112 0.11 7.77 -15.54
C GLY A 112 0.48 6.78 -16.64
N LYS A 113 0.17 5.49 -16.43
CA LYS A 113 0.36 4.46 -17.46
C LYS A 113 -0.56 4.69 -18.67
N LEU A 114 -1.85 4.92 -18.44
CA LEU A 114 -2.82 5.11 -19.53
C LEU A 114 -2.48 6.33 -20.41
N LEU A 115 -2.05 7.42 -19.79
CA LEU A 115 -1.62 8.63 -20.52
C LEU A 115 -0.34 8.38 -21.31
N SER A 116 0.64 7.66 -20.73
CA SER A 116 1.87 7.28 -21.43
C SER A 116 1.59 6.43 -22.66
N ASP A 117 0.70 5.44 -22.54
CA ASP A 117 0.35 4.53 -23.63
C ASP A 117 -0.37 5.30 -24.76
N LYS A 118 -1.29 6.21 -24.42
CA LYS A 118 -1.95 7.08 -25.42
C LYS A 118 -0.98 8.01 -26.14
N PHE A 119 -0.01 8.56 -25.42
CA PHE A 119 0.98 9.48 -26.00
C PHE A 119 1.89 8.77 -27.01
N GLN A 120 2.31 7.53 -26.70
CA GLN A 120 3.11 6.70 -27.61
C GLN A 120 2.33 6.36 -28.89
N ALA A 121 1.08 5.93 -28.75
CA ALA A 121 0.22 5.61 -29.91
C ALA A 121 0.03 6.82 -30.86
N ASN A 122 -0.11 8.03 -30.32
CA ASN A 122 -0.20 9.23 -31.14
C ASN A 122 1.11 9.54 -31.89
N MET A 123 2.28 9.31 -31.28
CA MET A 123 3.56 9.54 -31.96
C MET A 123 3.79 8.57 -33.12
N GLU A 124 3.40 7.30 -32.99
CA GLU A 124 3.50 6.30 -34.05
C GLU A 124 2.57 6.58 -35.24
N SER A 125 1.42 7.22 -34.99
CA SER A 125 0.47 7.59 -36.06
C SER A 125 0.89 8.81 -36.91
N HIS A 126 1.94 9.52 -36.50
CA HIS A 126 2.46 10.72 -37.17
C HIS A 126 3.84 10.51 -37.83
N THR A 127 4.34 9.27 -37.85
CA THR A 127 5.53 8.82 -38.62
C THR A 127 5.12 7.92 -39.77
#